data_AF-A0A935NWZ9-F1
#
_entry.id   AF-A0A935NWZ9-F1
#
_cell.length_a   1.000
_cell.length_b   1.000
_cell.length_c   1.000
_cell.angle_alpha   90.00
_cell.angle_beta   90.00
_cell.angle_gamma   90.00
#
_symmetry.space_group_name_H-M   'P 1'
#
loop_
_entity.id
_entity.type
_entity.pdbx_description
1 polymer ?
#
loop_
_entity_poly.entity_id
_entity_poly.type
_entity_poly.pdbx_seq_one_letter_code
_entity_poly.pdbx_strand_id
1 'polypeptide(L)'
;MTPRSLRVMAVVRWCMLALVTALAVTTMWRFWGAAGPGHEHAEHGLYYCPMHPQIRSPRPGECPICHMTLEPVPADRSAGASGAEWGSPRGPHRRSPRRLPRGSPRRLARIRRRSPRWS
;
A
#
# COMPACT_ATOMS: atom_id res chain seq x y z
N MET A 1 1.47 -38.11 57.17
CA MET A 1 1.02 -36.89 56.45
C MET A 1 -0.08 -37.24 55.46
N THR A 2 -1.20 -36.51 55.44
CA THR A 2 -2.38 -36.86 54.62
C THR A 2 -2.20 -36.44 53.15
N PRO A 3 -2.46 -37.32 52.16
CA PRO A 3 -2.31 -37.02 50.73
C PRO A 3 -3.29 -35.94 50.20
N ARG A 4 -4.22 -35.50 51.05
CA ARG A 4 -5.15 -34.40 50.79
C ARG A 4 -4.51 -33.04 51.10
N SER A 5 -3.69 -32.93 52.14
CA SER A 5 -3.05 -31.65 52.50
C SER A 5 -1.99 -31.25 51.47
N LEU A 6 -1.25 -32.20 50.90
CA LEU A 6 -0.28 -31.93 49.82
C LEU A 6 -0.96 -31.36 48.56
N ARG A 7 -2.13 -31.90 48.18
CA ARG A 7 -2.90 -31.39 47.05
C ARG A 7 -3.50 -30.02 47.32
N VAL A 8 -4.01 -29.80 48.54
CA VAL A 8 -4.54 -28.49 48.96
C VAL A 8 -3.41 -27.44 48.95
N MET A 9 -2.24 -27.75 49.51
CA MET A 9 -1.10 -26.84 49.55
C MET A 9 -0.55 -26.55 48.14
N ALA A 10 -0.58 -27.55 47.23
CA ALA A 10 -0.24 -27.33 45.83
C ALA A 10 -1.24 -26.40 45.14
N VAL A 11 -2.55 -26.62 45.29
CA VAL A 11 -3.59 -25.77 44.72
C VAL A 11 -3.48 -24.34 45.24
N VAL A 12 -3.34 -24.16 46.56
CA VAL A 12 -3.18 -22.83 47.18
C VAL A 12 -1.93 -22.12 46.65
N ARG A 13 -0.81 -22.84 46.52
CA ARG A 13 0.44 -22.29 45.94
C ARG A 13 0.24 -21.85 44.48
N TRP A 14 -0.38 -22.68 43.65
CA TRP A 14 -0.65 -22.33 42.24
C TRP A 14 -1.63 -21.18 42.12
N CYS A 15 -2.69 -21.12 42.95
CA CYS A 15 -3.62 -19.99 42.99
C CYS A 15 -2.93 -18.69 43.39
N MET A 16 -2.07 -18.72 44.43
CA MET A 16 -1.30 -17.53 44.83
C MET A 16 -0.32 -17.08 43.75
N LEU A 17 0.40 -18.00 43.10
CA LEU A 17 1.31 -17.66 42.00
C LEU A 17 0.57 -17.07 40.79
N ALA A 18 -0.59 -17.64 40.42
CA ALA A 18 -1.42 -17.12 39.33
C ALA A 18 -1.97 -15.72 39.64
N LEU A 19 -2.42 -15.48 40.87
CA LEU A 19 -2.94 -14.18 41.28
C LEU A 19 -1.85 -13.11 41.30
N VAL A 20 -0.66 -13.41 41.84
CA VAL A 20 0.47 -12.46 41.87
C VAL A 20 0.95 -12.12 40.46
N THR A 21 1.08 -13.12 39.58
CA THR A 21 1.48 -12.88 38.18
C THR A 21 0.45 -12.06 37.41
N ALA A 22 -0.86 -12.33 37.60
CA ALA A 22 -1.92 -11.55 36.98
C ALA A 22 -1.92 -10.09 37.46
N LEU A 23 -1.76 -9.86 38.77
CA LEU A 23 -1.65 -8.50 39.32
C LEU A 23 -0.41 -7.78 38.79
N ALA A 24 0.75 -8.43 38.75
CA ALA A 24 1.98 -7.85 38.23
C ALA A 24 1.88 -7.49 36.74
N VAL A 25 1.27 -8.34 35.91
CA VAL A 25 1.00 -8.03 34.49
C VAL A 25 0.04 -6.86 34.39
N THR A 26 -1.03 -6.84 35.19
CA THR A 26 -2.02 -5.77 35.19
C THR A 26 -1.42 -4.44 35.60
N THR A 27 -0.59 -4.41 36.65
CA THR A 27 0.09 -3.19 37.09
C THR A 27 1.15 -2.75 36.08
N MET A 28 1.92 -3.67 35.50
CA MET A 28 2.87 -3.38 34.44
C MET A 28 2.15 -2.78 33.21
N TRP A 29 1.03 -3.35 32.77
CA TRP A 29 0.20 -2.79 31.71
C TRP A 29 -0.46 -1.46 32.09
N ARG A 30 -0.82 -1.25 33.35
CA ARG A 30 -1.35 0.04 33.81
C ARG A 30 -0.27 1.12 33.84
N PHE A 31 0.95 0.77 34.24
CA PHE A 31 2.07 1.71 34.40
C PHE A 31 2.82 1.98 33.10
N TRP A 32 2.99 0.97 32.23
CA TRP A 32 3.72 1.09 30.95
C TRP A 32 2.80 0.98 29.72
N GLY A 33 1.60 0.42 29.85
CA GLY A 33 0.68 0.15 28.74
C GLY A 33 -0.17 1.35 28.32
N ALA A 34 0.49 2.43 27.92
CA ALA A 34 -0.02 3.36 26.92
C ALA A 34 0.44 3.00 25.49
N ALA A 35 0.92 1.77 25.26
CA ALA A 35 1.10 1.19 23.94
C ALA A 35 0.44 -0.20 23.92
N GLY A 36 -0.88 -0.22 23.74
CA GLY A 36 -1.62 -1.44 23.39
C GLY A 36 -1.15 -2.03 22.07
N PRO A 37 -1.53 -3.28 21.74
CA PRO A 37 -1.13 -3.92 20.49
C PRO A 37 -1.62 -3.10 19.29
N GLY A 38 -0.66 -2.60 18.50
CA GLY A 38 -0.86 -2.13 17.15
C GLY A 38 -1.52 -0.76 17.05
N HIS A 39 -0.68 0.26 17.06
CA HIS A 39 -1.00 1.53 16.43
C HIS A 39 -1.58 1.28 15.02
N GLU A 40 -2.82 1.73 14.80
CA GLU A 40 -3.31 2.18 13.51
C GLU A 40 -2.42 3.33 13.03
N HIS A 41 -1.23 3.00 12.54
CA HIS A 41 -0.53 3.86 11.62
C HIS A 41 -1.03 3.50 10.22
N ALA A 42 -1.96 4.30 9.69
CA ALA A 42 -1.92 4.84 8.33
C ALA A 42 -3.31 5.02 7.70
N GLU A 43 -3.96 6.12 8.07
CA GLU A 43 -4.42 7.05 7.04
C GLU A 43 -3.91 8.45 7.38
N HIS A 44 -2.58 8.60 7.50
CA HIS A 44 -1.96 9.85 7.10
C HIS A 44 -1.99 9.91 5.57
N GLY A 45 -3.19 9.94 4.99
CA GLY A 45 -3.38 10.30 3.60
C GLY A 45 -2.66 11.62 3.38
N LEU A 46 -1.95 11.74 2.26
CA LEU A 46 -1.43 13.06 1.89
C LEU A 46 -2.65 13.94 1.61
N TYR A 47 -2.78 15.06 2.30
CA TYR A 47 -3.85 16.00 2.04
C TYR A 47 -3.38 17.03 1.02
N TYR A 48 -4.20 17.37 0.03
CA TYR A 48 -3.88 18.35 -1.00
C TYR A 48 -4.91 19.48 -1.06
N CYS A 49 -4.47 20.66 -1.47
CA CYS A 49 -5.34 21.81 -1.70
C CYS A 49 -5.79 21.85 -3.18
N PRO A 50 -7.10 21.94 -3.49
CA PRO A 50 -7.58 21.99 -4.87
C PRO A 50 -7.17 23.28 -5.61
N MET A 51 -6.92 24.37 -4.88
CA MET A 51 -6.48 25.65 -5.44
C MET A 51 -4.96 25.74 -5.59
N HIS A 52 -4.21 25.02 -4.76
CA HIS A 52 -2.75 25.09 -4.72
C HIS A 52 -2.14 23.68 -4.68
N PRO A 53 -2.02 23.00 -5.83
CA PRO A 53 -1.64 21.58 -5.90
C PRO A 53 -0.20 21.28 -5.43
N GLN A 54 0.61 22.31 -5.24
CA GLN A 54 1.97 22.21 -4.73
C GLN A 54 2.03 22.05 -3.20
N ILE A 55 0.94 22.38 -2.49
CA ILE A 55 0.85 22.24 -1.03
C ILE A 55 0.27 20.87 -0.70
N ARG A 56 1.10 20.05 -0.05
CA ARG A 56 0.73 18.74 0.48
C ARG A 56 1.02 18.72 1.98
N SER A 57 0.04 18.32 2.78
CA SER A 57 0.19 18.21 4.23
C SER A 57 0.03 16.76 4.68
N PRO A 58 0.88 16.26 5.59
CA PRO A 58 0.69 14.95 6.22
C PRO A 58 -0.39 14.98 7.31
N ARG A 59 -0.94 16.16 7.63
CA ARG A 59 -1.99 16.35 8.64
C ARG A 59 -3.22 17.01 8.03
N PRO A 60 -4.43 16.64 8.50
CA PRO A 60 -5.64 17.38 8.17
C PRO A 60 -5.52 18.82 8.70
N GLY A 61 -6.08 19.77 7.98
CA GLY A 61 -6.03 21.19 8.35
C GLY A 61 -6.45 22.11 7.22
N GLU A 62 -6.08 23.37 7.34
CA GLU A 62 -6.36 24.43 6.36
C GLU A 62 -5.11 24.80 5.56
N CYS A 63 -5.31 25.14 4.29
CA CYS A 63 -4.24 25.64 3.44
C CYS A 63 -3.78 27.02 3.93
N PRO A 64 -2.46 27.26 4.14
CA PRO A 64 -1.96 28.55 4.65
C PRO A 64 -2.07 29.71 3.65
N ILE A 65 -2.52 29.44 2.41
CA ILE A 65 -2.62 30.44 1.33
C ILE A 65 -4.07 30.87 1.13
N CYS A 66 -5.00 29.91 1.01
CA CYS A 66 -6.41 30.20 0.73
C CYS A 66 -7.35 29.89 1.89
N HIS A 67 -6.83 29.40 3.02
CA HIS A 67 -7.62 29.07 4.22
C HIS A 67 -8.79 28.10 3.97
N MET A 68 -8.66 27.25 2.94
CA MET A 68 -9.62 26.19 2.66
C MET A 68 -9.14 24.86 3.23
N THR A 69 -10.08 24.00 3.61
CA THR A 69 -9.82 22.65 4.11
C THR A 69 -9.11 21.81 3.05
N LEU A 70 -8.05 21.08 3.43
CA LEU A 70 -7.38 20.14 2.52
C LEU A 70 -8.16 18.82 2.39
N GLU A 71 -8.21 18.28 1.18
CA GLU A 71 -8.89 17.02 0.84
C GLU A 71 -7.91 15.84 0.95
N PRO A 72 -8.32 14.67 1.47
CA PRO A 72 -7.46 13.49 1.52
C PRO A 72 -7.18 12.96 0.10
N VAL A 73 -5.91 12.69 -0.22
CA VAL A 73 -5.55 11.83 -1.35
C VAL A 73 -5.84 10.40 -0.93
N PRO A 74 -6.73 9.67 -1.62
CA PRO A 74 -6.99 8.28 -1.30
C PRO A 74 -5.69 7.49 -1.48
N ALA A 75 -5.14 6.99 -0.38
CA ALA A 75 -4.12 5.97 -0.44
C ALA A 75 -4.81 4.72 -1.03
N ASP A 76 -4.47 4.39 -2.26
CA ASP A 76 -4.90 3.15 -2.89
C ASP A 76 -4.49 1.98 -1.99
N ARG A 77 -5.40 1.01 -1.83
CA ARG A 77 -5.33 -0.14 -0.91
C ARG A 77 -4.20 -1.13 -1.22
N SER A 78 -2.98 -0.66 -1.44
CA SER A 78 -1.89 -1.42 -2.06
C SER A 78 -0.96 -2.09 -1.05
N ALA A 79 -1.24 -2.04 0.25
CA ALA A 79 -0.50 -2.78 1.29
C ALA A 79 -1.23 -4.03 1.80
N GLY A 80 -2.13 -4.60 0.98
CA GLY A 80 -2.90 -5.82 1.30
C GLY A 80 -2.94 -6.87 0.19
N ALA A 81 -2.07 -6.76 -0.82
CA ALA A 81 -1.83 -7.83 -1.79
C ALA A 81 -0.50 -8.49 -1.46
N SER A 82 -0.60 -9.55 -0.66
CA SER A 82 0.39 -10.60 -0.47
C SER A 82 1.16 -10.92 -1.75
N GLY A 83 2.46 -11.21 -1.59
CA GLY A 83 3.33 -11.68 -2.66
C GLY A 83 2.71 -12.79 -3.51
N ALA A 84 2.50 -12.47 -4.78
CA ALA A 84 2.64 -13.39 -5.90
C ALA A 84 3.03 -12.55 -7.12
N GLU A 85 4.12 -12.96 -7.78
CA GLU A 85 4.52 -12.52 -9.11
C GLU A 85 5.24 -11.14 -9.22
N TRP A 86 6.41 -10.98 -8.59
CA TRP A 86 7.48 -10.17 -9.20
C TRP A 86 8.08 -10.98 -10.36
N GLY A 87 7.28 -11.09 -11.42
CA GLY A 87 7.56 -11.80 -12.65
C GLY A 87 7.62 -10.82 -13.82
N SER A 88 8.82 -10.30 -14.02
CA SER A 88 9.36 -9.82 -15.30
C SER A 88 9.07 -8.40 -15.80
N PRO A 89 10.11 -7.76 -16.38
CA PRO A 89 10.00 -6.47 -17.03
C PRO A 89 9.12 -6.60 -18.26
N ARG A 90 8.24 -5.61 -18.44
CA ARG A 90 7.53 -5.27 -19.68
C ARG A 90 8.23 -5.88 -20.90
N GLY A 91 7.70 -7.03 -21.35
CA GLY A 91 8.17 -7.71 -22.55
C GLY A 91 8.10 -6.77 -23.75
N PRO A 92 8.95 -6.99 -24.77
CA PRO A 92 8.97 -6.12 -25.94
C PRO A 92 7.60 -6.20 -26.61
N HIS A 93 6.99 -5.03 -26.76
CA HIS A 93 5.79 -4.81 -27.54
C HIS A 93 6.01 -5.43 -28.92
N ARG A 94 5.45 -6.63 -29.14
CA ARG A 94 5.35 -7.24 -30.47
C ARG A 94 4.61 -6.24 -31.34
N ARG A 95 5.37 -5.52 -32.18
CA ARG A 95 4.81 -4.77 -33.30
C ARG A 95 3.97 -5.76 -34.09
N SER A 96 2.65 -5.55 -34.09
CA SER A 96 1.75 -6.23 -35.01
C SER A 96 2.34 -6.16 -36.40
N PRO A 97 2.54 -7.29 -37.12
CA PRO A 97 2.86 -7.21 -38.52
C PRO A 97 1.67 -6.51 -39.17
N ARG A 98 1.90 -5.31 -39.70
CA ARG A 98 0.95 -4.63 -40.56
C ARG A 98 0.56 -5.66 -41.61
N ARG A 99 -0.70 -6.12 -41.55
CA ARG A 99 -1.30 -6.92 -42.63
C ARG A 99 -1.05 -6.13 -43.90
N LEU A 100 -0.20 -6.66 -44.79
CA LEU A 100 -0.13 -6.17 -46.15
C LEU A 100 -1.52 -6.37 -46.77
N PRO A 101 -2.20 -5.32 -47.25
CA PRO A 101 -3.39 -5.52 -48.04
C PRO A 101 -2.99 -6.22 -49.34
N ARG A 102 -3.49 -7.45 -49.52
CA ARG A 102 -3.54 -8.13 -50.80
C ARG A 102 -4.25 -7.20 -51.80
N GLY A 103 -3.52 -6.81 -52.85
CA GLY A 103 -4.09 -6.36 -54.13
C GLY A 103 -4.50 -4.89 -54.25
N SER A 104 -3.68 -4.09 -54.93
CA SER A 104 -4.20 -3.13 -55.94
C SER A 104 -3.11 -2.78 -56.97
N PRO A 105 -3.21 -3.27 -58.22
CA PRO A 105 -2.18 -3.08 -59.25
C PRO A 105 -2.19 -1.69 -59.93
N ARG A 106 -2.82 -0.66 -59.35
CA ARG A 106 -3.12 0.59 -60.08
C ARG A 106 -2.28 1.82 -59.72
N ARG A 107 -1.38 1.75 -58.74
CA ARG A 107 -0.62 2.93 -58.27
C ARG A 107 0.88 2.92 -58.60
N LEU A 108 1.29 2.24 -59.68
CA LEU A 108 2.67 2.26 -60.21
C LEU A 108 2.82 2.99 -61.55
N ALA A 109 1.73 3.46 -62.17
CA ALA A 109 1.79 4.15 -63.46
C ALA A 109 2.16 5.65 -63.40
N ARG A 110 2.17 6.29 -62.23
CA ARG A 110 2.34 7.75 -62.11
C ARG A 110 3.75 8.23 -61.72
N ILE A 111 4.64 7.33 -61.31
CA ILE A 111 5.99 7.70 -60.82
C ILE A 111 7.07 7.49 -61.89
N ARG A 112 6.76 6.83 -63.02
CA ARG A 112 7.71 6.52 -64.11
C ARG A 112 7.81 7.58 -65.22
N ARG A 113 7.26 8.79 -65.03
CA ARG A 113 7.30 9.91 -66.02
C ARG A 113 8.09 11.14 -65.55
N ARG A 114 9.07 10.97 -64.67
CA ARG A 114 10.12 11.98 -64.43
C ARG A 114 11.47 11.29 -64.49
N SER A 115 11.82 10.85 -65.70
CA SER A 115 13.19 10.51 -66.07
C SER A 115 13.99 11.79 -66.31
N PRO A 116 15.19 11.93 -65.73
CA PRO A 116 16.15 12.97 -66.08
C PRO A 116 16.89 12.56 -67.37
N ARG A 117 16.94 13.43 -68.38
CA ARG A 117 17.84 13.30 -69.53
C ARG A 117 18.27 14.68 -70.02
N TRP A 118 19.47 15.04 -69.56
CA TRP A 118 20.47 16.02 -69.98
C TRP A 118 20.37 16.56 -71.42
N SER A 119 20.55 17.88 -71.57
CA SER A 119 21.42 18.55 -72.56
C SER A 119 21.74 19.96 -72.04
#